data_AF-A0A954Y8D0-F1
#
_entry.id   AF-A0A954Y8D0-F1
#
_cell.length_a   1.000
_cell.length_b   1.000
_cell.length_c   1.000
_cell.angle_alpha   90.00
_cell.angle_beta   90.00
_cell.angle_gamma   90.00
#
_symmetry.space_group_name_H-M   'P 1'
#
loop_
_entity.id
_entity.type
_entity.pdbx_description
1 polymer ?
#
loop_
_entity_poly.entity_id
_entity_poly.type
_entity_poly.pdbx_seq_one_letter_code
_entity_poly.pdbx_strand_id
1 'polypeptide(L)'
;MSNEASQWSKPGAPEKAGSKLDFLFDQLNVEEEGLFARDYEGQLVRLVESTAADYDTKVALRIDGKRVVVKKAVPLKDAQGNVVTDKEGRTIPRSTTIYDAAAQLFCKKPGDVNPIPTLCHREHMQPVGACRVCVVELFRTVDGKRRGAGTLVPACHHRVEEDMEVQTIESPNDPEARERVRSAVRMLTELLAADHLHGGASVGKDAPNELAELAQRLGVASSRFAKRQTPRGQDNSSVRIAVNHDSCILCDRC
;
A
#
# COMPACT_ATOMS: atom_id res chain seq x y z
N MET A 1 -38.17 49.97 16.75
CA MET A 1 -38.64 48.99 15.75
C MET A 1 -37.69 47.81 15.79
N SER A 2 -37.94 46.96 16.78
CA SER A 2 -37.30 45.68 17.06
C SER A 2 -37.80 44.66 16.04
N ASN A 3 -36.89 43.99 15.33
CA ASN A 3 -37.26 42.86 14.47
C ASN A 3 -37.10 41.55 15.25
N GLU A 4 -38.23 40.86 15.38
CA GLU A 4 -38.46 39.64 16.15
C GLU A 4 -37.69 38.45 15.57
N ALA A 5 -36.91 37.78 16.42
CA ALA A 5 -36.45 36.42 16.18
C ALA A 5 -37.57 35.45 16.61
N SER A 6 -38.27 34.89 15.62
CA SER A 6 -39.30 33.87 15.81
C SER A 6 -38.68 32.59 16.39
N GLN A 7 -39.18 32.19 17.56
CA GLN A 7 -38.87 30.95 18.25
C GLN A 7 -39.49 29.77 17.49
N TRP A 8 -38.65 28.83 17.07
CA TRP A 8 -39.08 27.48 16.75
C TRP A 8 -38.49 26.49 17.75
N SER A 9 -39.33 26.10 18.71
CA SER A 9 -39.11 25.09 19.72
C SER A 9 -39.03 23.69 19.09
N LYS A 10 -37.90 23.01 19.29
CA LYS A 10 -37.73 21.59 18.93
C LYS A 10 -38.54 20.70 19.87
N PRO A 11 -39.29 19.69 19.38
CA PRO A 11 -39.89 18.68 20.25
C PRO A 11 -38.78 17.76 20.81
N GLY A 12 -38.89 17.44 22.10
CA GLY A 12 -37.92 16.65 22.84
C GLY A 12 -37.81 15.20 22.34
N ALA A 13 -36.57 14.71 22.25
CA ALA A 13 -36.26 13.31 22.06
C ALA A 13 -35.82 12.69 23.40
N PRO A 14 -36.16 11.42 23.67
CA PRO A 14 -36.18 10.84 25.02
C PRO A 14 -34.79 10.57 25.58
N GLU A 15 -34.64 10.79 26.88
CA GLU A 15 -33.54 10.30 27.73
C GLU A 15 -33.37 8.79 27.53
N LYS A 16 -32.28 8.38 26.87
CA LYS A 16 -31.82 6.99 26.90
C LYS A 16 -30.77 6.87 27.99
N ALA A 17 -31.03 5.96 28.93
CA ALA A 17 -30.17 5.62 30.04
C ALA A 17 -28.74 5.32 29.55
N GLY A 18 -27.79 6.13 30.00
CA GLY A 18 -26.37 5.98 29.66
C GLY A 18 -25.84 4.62 30.09
N SER A 19 -25.31 3.88 29.13
CA SER A 19 -24.53 2.69 29.43
C SER A 19 -23.08 3.13 29.67
N LYS A 20 -22.36 2.39 30.51
CA LYS A 20 -20.96 2.68 30.91
C LYS A 20 -19.96 2.75 29.73
N LEU A 21 -20.41 2.49 28.50
CA LEU A 21 -19.68 2.60 27.24
C LEU A 21 -19.72 4.01 26.63
N ASP A 22 -20.71 4.85 26.95
CA ASP A 22 -20.84 6.20 26.38
C ASP A 22 -19.74 7.16 26.87
N PHE A 23 -19.13 6.85 28.02
CA PHE A 23 -18.07 7.66 28.63
C PHE A 23 -16.69 7.53 27.96
N LEU A 24 -16.48 6.54 27.08
CA LEU A 24 -15.23 6.35 26.35
C LEU A 24 -15.20 7.07 25.00
N PHE A 25 -16.32 7.65 24.57
CA PHE A 25 -16.44 8.33 23.27
C PHE A 25 -16.15 9.83 23.33
N ASP A 26 -16.13 10.46 24.51
CA ASP A 26 -16.06 11.93 24.65
C ASP A 26 -14.64 12.49 24.73
N GLN A 27 -13.61 11.67 24.48
CA GLN A 27 -12.19 12.08 24.60
C GLN A 27 -11.33 11.88 23.34
N LEU A 28 -11.93 11.55 22.20
CA LEU A 28 -11.16 11.48 20.94
C LEU A 28 -11.46 12.72 20.11
N ASN A 29 -10.41 13.55 19.93
CA ASN A 29 -10.45 14.77 19.14
C ASN A 29 -10.99 14.49 17.73
N VAL A 30 -11.92 15.33 17.28
CA VAL A 30 -12.53 15.35 15.94
C VAL A 30 -11.47 15.36 14.82
N GLU A 31 -10.24 15.78 15.09
CA GLU A 31 -9.12 15.72 14.15
C GLU A 31 -8.64 14.29 13.83
N GLU A 32 -8.82 13.32 14.72
CA GLU A 32 -8.50 11.90 14.45
C GLU A 32 -9.57 11.20 13.60
N GLU A 33 -10.78 11.76 13.51
CA GLU A 33 -11.88 11.19 12.71
C GLU A 33 -11.66 11.31 11.19
N GLY A 34 -10.78 12.21 10.75
CA GLY A 34 -10.48 12.44 9.33
C GLY A 34 -9.67 11.33 8.65
N LEU A 35 -9.17 10.35 9.42
CA LEU A 35 -8.32 9.26 8.93
C LEU A 35 -9.10 8.02 8.45
N PHE A 36 -10.42 7.98 8.61
CA PHE A 36 -11.21 6.77 8.35
C PHE A 36 -12.14 6.90 7.14
N ALA A 37 -12.12 5.88 6.27
CA ALA A 37 -13.15 5.69 5.26
C ALA A 37 -14.47 5.34 5.95
N ARG A 38 -15.52 6.12 5.69
CA ARG A 38 -16.89 5.76 6.06
C ARG A 38 -17.53 5.00 4.91
N ASP A 39 -18.37 4.01 5.21
CA ASP A 39 -19.18 3.37 4.18
C ASP A 39 -20.30 4.30 3.71
N TYR A 40 -21.14 3.83 2.77
CA TYR A 40 -22.25 4.62 2.22
C TYR A 40 -23.35 4.91 3.26
N GLU A 41 -23.33 4.24 4.43
CA GLU A 41 -24.24 4.46 5.56
C GLU A 41 -23.61 5.37 6.63
N GLY A 42 -22.40 5.87 6.39
CA GLY A 42 -21.68 6.75 7.32
C GLY A 42 -21.03 6.01 8.49
N GLN A 43 -21.01 4.67 8.47
CA GLN A 43 -20.33 3.87 9.48
C GLN A 43 -18.84 3.83 9.24
N LEU A 44 -18.07 3.87 10.33
CA LEU A 44 -16.62 3.90 10.29
C LEU A 44 -16.09 2.52 9.90
N VAL A 45 -15.50 2.41 8.70
CA VAL A 45 -14.91 1.15 8.23
C VAL A 45 -13.56 0.99 8.91
N ARG A 46 -13.51 0.12 9.92
CA ARG A 46 -12.24 -0.29 10.55
C ARG A 46 -11.64 -1.46 9.79
N LEU A 47 -10.38 -1.32 9.39
CA LEU A 47 -9.56 -2.45 8.97
C LEU A 47 -9.37 -3.37 10.19
N VAL A 48 -10.08 -4.49 10.21
CA VAL A 48 -9.94 -5.50 11.27
C VAL A 48 -8.52 -6.06 11.23
N GLU A 49 -7.75 -5.91 12.30
CA GLU A 49 -6.40 -6.46 12.34
C GLU A 49 -6.41 -7.99 12.20
N SER A 50 -5.36 -8.54 11.59
CA SER A 50 -5.22 -9.99 11.49
C SER A 50 -4.98 -10.60 12.86
N THR A 51 -5.57 -11.77 13.08
CA THR A 51 -5.42 -12.53 14.31
C THR A 51 -4.68 -13.84 14.06
N ALA A 52 -4.22 -14.51 15.12
CA ALA A 52 -3.57 -15.81 14.97
C ALA A 52 -4.49 -16.89 14.34
N ALA A 53 -5.82 -16.75 14.48
CA ALA A 53 -6.78 -17.64 13.82
C ALA A 53 -6.75 -17.53 12.29
N ASP A 54 -6.31 -16.38 11.75
CA ASP A 54 -6.16 -16.19 10.31
C ASP A 54 -4.97 -16.97 9.71
N TYR A 55 -4.09 -17.56 10.53
CA TYR A 55 -2.97 -18.39 10.06
C TYR A 55 -3.40 -19.70 9.41
N ASP A 56 -4.56 -20.21 9.81
CA ASP A 56 -5.13 -21.46 9.29
C ASP A 56 -6.11 -21.22 8.14
N THR A 57 -6.57 -19.98 7.98
CA THR A 57 -7.44 -19.58 6.89
C THR A 57 -6.63 -19.41 5.62
N LYS A 58 -7.05 -20.10 4.55
CA LYS A 58 -6.46 -19.96 3.21
C LYS A 58 -7.41 -19.17 2.31
N VAL A 59 -6.81 -18.38 1.45
CA VAL A 59 -7.50 -17.54 0.47
C VAL A 59 -7.02 -17.92 -0.92
N ALA A 60 -7.94 -18.16 -1.85
CA ALA A 60 -7.63 -18.37 -3.25
C ALA A 60 -7.91 -17.13 -4.08
N LEU A 61 -6.94 -16.77 -4.93
CA LEU A 61 -7.03 -15.65 -5.86
C LEU A 61 -6.36 -15.99 -7.18
N ARG A 62 -6.56 -15.14 -8.19
CA ARG A 62 -5.90 -15.24 -9.50
C ARG A 62 -5.05 -14.01 -9.74
N ILE A 63 -3.79 -14.21 -10.13
CA ILE A 63 -2.88 -13.13 -10.53
C ILE A 63 -2.40 -13.45 -11.94
N ASP A 64 -2.66 -12.55 -12.89
CA ASP A 64 -2.31 -12.71 -14.32
C ASP A 64 -2.84 -14.02 -14.90
N GLY A 65 -4.06 -14.40 -14.49
CA GLY A 65 -4.75 -15.63 -14.90
C GLY A 65 -4.29 -16.91 -14.18
N LYS A 66 -3.23 -16.86 -13.37
CA LYS A 66 -2.74 -18.02 -12.60
C LYS A 66 -3.37 -18.05 -11.21
N ARG A 67 -3.89 -19.22 -10.81
CA ARG A 67 -4.45 -19.43 -9.47
C ARG A 67 -3.34 -19.58 -8.44
N VAL A 68 -3.46 -18.89 -7.31
CA VAL A 68 -2.59 -19.02 -6.14
C VAL A 68 -3.46 -19.15 -4.89
N VAL A 69 -3.00 -19.97 -3.94
CA VAL A 69 -3.65 -20.15 -2.64
C VAL A 69 -2.63 -19.79 -1.58
N VAL A 70 -2.96 -18.79 -0.76
CA VAL A 70 -2.08 -18.28 0.29
C VAL A 70 -2.78 -18.30 1.63
N LYS A 71 -2.03 -18.27 2.72
CA LYS A 71 -2.60 -18.05 4.06
C LYS A 71 -3.08 -16.60 4.16
N LYS A 72 -4.19 -16.36 4.85
CA LYS A 72 -4.74 -15.00 5.05
C LYS A 72 -3.82 -14.14 5.91
N ALA A 73 -3.14 -14.75 6.88
CA ALA A 73 -2.09 -14.11 7.66
C ALA A 73 -0.89 -15.04 7.86
N VAL A 74 0.27 -14.45 8.12
CA VAL A 74 1.49 -15.14 8.51
C VAL A 74 2.10 -14.45 9.73
N PRO A 75 2.87 -15.16 10.58
CA PRO A 75 3.62 -14.51 11.64
C PRO A 75 4.57 -13.47 11.05
N LEU A 76 4.61 -12.28 11.65
CA LEU A 76 5.57 -11.25 11.31
C LEU A 76 7.00 -11.80 11.51
N LYS A 77 7.87 -11.53 10.55
CA LYS A 77 9.28 -11.93 10.61
C LYS A 77 10.18 -10.70 10.56
N ASP A 78 11.33 -10.78 11.22
CA ASP A 78 12.40 -9.80 11.11
C ASP A 78 13.17 -9.96 9.79
N ALA A 79 14.17 -9.10 9.56
CA ALA A 79 15.00 -9.11 8.35
C ALA A 79 15.84 -10.38 8.19
N GLN A 80 16.01 -11.16 9.26
CA GLN A 80 16.74 -12.42 9.31
C GLN A 80 15.80 -13.63 9.18
N GLY A 81 14.48 -13.41 9.14
CA GLY A 81 13.46 -14.44 9.00
C GLY A 81 12.97 -15.04 10.32
N ASN A 82 13.39 -14.53 11.47
CA ASN A 82 12.92 -14.98 12.78
C ASN A 82 11.52 -14.40 13.06
N VAL A 83 10.67 -15.19 13.72
CA VAL A 83 9.33 -14.76 14.08
C VAL A 83 9.40 -13.72 15.19
N VAL A 84 8.74 -12.59 14.99
CA VAL A 84 8.61 -11.52 15.98
C VAL A 84 7.45 -11.84 16.92
N THR A 85 7.71 -11.74 18.22
CA THR A 85 6.72 -11.94 19.28
C THR A 85 6.48 -10.67 20.08
N ASP A 86 5.29 -10.56 20.66
CA ASP A 86 4.97 -9.52 21.64
C ASP A 86 5.68 -9.76 22.99
N LYS A 87 5.41 -8.89 23.97
CA LYS A 87 6.01 -8.96 25.31
C LYS A 87 5.58 -10.24 26.07
N GLU A 88 4.47 -10.83 25.69
CA GLU A 88 3.91 -12.05 26.28
C GLU A 88 4.32 -13.33 25.52
N GLY A 89 5.19 -13.20 24.49
CA GLY A 89 5.70 -14.32 23.70
C GLY A 89 4.74 -14.83 22.62
N ARG A 90 3.65 -14.12 22.34
CA ARG A 90 2.71 -14.47 21.27
C ARG A 90 3.21 -13.91 19.94
N THR A 91 3.04 -14.69 18.87
CA THR A 91 3.40 -14.24 17.51
C THR A 91 2.52 -13.09 17.07
N ILE A 92 3.10 -12.08 16.42
CA ILE A 92 2.35 -10.95 15.87
C ILE A 92 1.84 -11.30 14.46
N PRO A 93 0.52 -11.36 14.22
CA PRO A 93 -0.02 -11.68 12.90
C PRO A 93 0.17 -10.52 11.92
N ARG A 94 0.63 -10.84 10.71
CA ARG A 94 0.65 -9.93 9.57
C ARG A 94 -0.26 -10.46 8.47
N SER A 95 -1.17 -9.62 7.98
CA SER A 95 -2.01 -9.98 6.83
C SER A 95 -1.16 -10.21 5.58
N THR A 96 -1.51 -11.24 4.81
CA THR A 96 -0.90 -11.48 3.50
C THR A 96 -1.45 -10.48 2.49
N THR A 97 -0.55 -9.83 1.77
CA THR A 97 -0.90 -8.82 0.75
C THR A 97 -0.89 -9.41 -0.65
N ILE A 98 -1.44 -8.67 -1.62
CA ILE A 98 -1.39 -9.07 -3.04
C ILE A 98 0.07 -9.21 -3.49
N TYR A 99 0.96 -8.31 -3.05
CA TYR A 99 2.39 -8.39 -3.33
C TYR A 99 3.00 -9.69 -2.80
N ASP A 100 2.67 -10.09 -1.58
CA ASP A 100 3.17 -11.33 -0.97
C ASP A 100 2.68 -12.56 -1.76
N ALA A 101 1.41 -12.55 -2.21
CA ALA A 101 0.86 -13.62 -3.04
C ALA A 101 1.52 -13.69 -4.42
N ALA A 102 1.81 -12.55 -5.04
CA ALA A 102 2.56 -12.49 -6.30
C ALA A 102 4.00 -13.01 -6.11
N ALA A 103 4.67 -12.63 -5.02
CA ALA A 103 6.00 -13.12 -4.70
C ALA A 103 6.02 -14.65 -4.56
N GLN A 104 5.08 -15.25 -3.84
CA GLN A 104 4.98 -16.72 -3.73
C GLN A 104 4.72 -17.41 -5.06
N LEU A 105 4.00 -16.75 -5.97
CA LEU A 105 3.62 -17.32 -7.27
C LEU A 105 4.76 -17.22 -8.30
N PHE A 106 5.45 -16.08 -8.37
CA PHE A 106 6.40 -15.74 -9.42
C PHE A 106 7.87 -15.79 -8.99
N CYS A 107 8.18 -15.66 -7.70
CA CYS A 107 9.55 -15.62 -7.17
C CYS A 107 9.92 -16.91 -6.44
N LYS A 108 10.14 -18.00 -7.19
CA LYS A 108 10.42 -19.34 -6.62
C LYS A 108 11.92 -19.63 -6.54
N LYS A 109 12.72 -18.97 -7.37
CA LYS A 109 14.17 -19.15 -7.47
C LYS A 109 14.88 -17.80 -7.35
N PRO A 110 16.14 -17.78 -6.86
CA PRO A 110 16.97 -16.59 -6.90
C PRO A 110 17.07 -16.04 -8.33
N GLY A 111 16.81 -14.74 -8.49
CA GLY A 111 16.80 -14.06 -9.80
C GLY A 111 15.43 -13.96 -10.46
N ASP A 112 14.40 -14.64 -9.95
CA ASP A 112 13.03 -14.44 -10.42
C ASP A 112 12.54 -13.02 -10.10
N VAL A 113 11.87 -12.39 -11.06
CA VAL A 113 11.39 -11.01 -10.94
C VAL A 113 9.89 -11.00 -10.64
N ASN A 114 9.49 -10.31 -9.57
CA ASN A 114 8.07 -10.10 -9.27
C ASN A 114 7.46 -9.19 -10.35
N PRO A 115 6.31 -9.58 -10.97
CA PRO A 115 5.62 -8.70 -11.89
C PRO A 115 5.20 -7.38 -11.23
N ILE A 116 4.94 -7.37 -9.93
CA ILE A 116 4.57 -6.16 -9.17
C ILE A 116 5.85 -5.48 -8.63
N PRO A 117 6.21 -4.27 -9.11
CA PRO A 117 7.40 -3.58 -8.62
C PRO A 117 7.14 -2.90 -7.26
N THR A 118 8.19 -2.73 -6.46
CA THR A 118 8.12 -2.07 -5.15
C THR A 118 9.42 -1.31 -4.85
N LEU A 119 9.30 -0.09 -4.32
CA LEU A 119 10.44 0.70 -3.84
C LEU A 119 10.36 1.09 -2.36
N CYS A 120 9.20 0.95 -1.71
CA CYS A 120 9.00 1.29 -0.30
C CYS A 120 8.65 0.09 0.59
N HIS A 121 8.66 -1.12 0.03
CA HIS A 121 8.28 -2.33 0.76
C HIS A 121 9.36 -3.40 0.63
N ARG A 122 9.49 -4.22 1.69
CA ARG A 122 10.25 -5.47 1.76
C ARG A 122 9.45 -6.47 2.61
N GLU A 123 9.73 -7.76 2.42
CA GLU A 123 8.96 -8.86 3.03
C GLU A 123 8.90 -8.86 4.57
N HIS A 124 9.84 -8.22 5.27
CA HIS A 124 9.90 -8.16 6.73
C HIS A 124 9.43 -6.80 7.30
N MET A 125 9.00 -5.88 6.43
CA MET A 125 8.54 -4.55 6.82
C MET A 125 7.02 -4.47 6.82
N GLN A 126 6.46 -3.65 7.71
CA GLN A 126 5.04 -3.28 7.60
C GLN A 126 4.84 -2.43 6.34
N PRO A 127 3.84 -2.72 5.48
CA PRO A 127 3.69 -1.98 4.24
C PRO A 127 3.13 -0.57 4.45
N VAL A 128 3.95 0.44 4.16
CA VAL A 128 3.59 1.87 4.23
C VAL A 128 2.89 2.39 2.97
N GLY A 129 3.14 1.78 1.81
CA GLY A 129 2.52 2.17 0.53
C GLY A 129 2.94 3.55 -0.01
N ALA A 130 4.06 4.12 0.45
CA ALA A 130 4.50 5.47 0.11
C ALA A 130 4.79 5.67 -1.40
N CYS A 131 5.54 4.77 -2.04
CA CYS A 131 5.98 4.98 -3.43
C CYS A 131 4.92 4.71 -4.51
N ARG A 132 3.83 4.02 -4.17
CA ARG A 132 2.71 3.63 -5.07
C ARG A 132 3.05 2.90 -6.38
N VAL A 133 4.32 2.60 -6.69
CA VAL A 133 4.66 1.87 -7.94
C VAL A 133 4.10 0.44 -7.99
N CYS A 134 3.69 -0.13 -6.85
CA CYS A 134 3.08 -1.46 -6.74
C CYS A 134 1.58 -1.50 -7.11
N VAL A 135 1.07 -0.49 -7.82
CA VAL A 135 -0.34 -0.47 -8.21
C VAL A 135 -0.70 -1.63 -9.12
N VAL A 136 -1.90 -2.19 -8.94
CA VAL A 136 -2.49 -3.27 -9.74
C VAL A 136 -3.95 -2.97 -10.01
N GLU A 137 -4.51 -3.60 -11.04
CA GLU A 137 -5.94 -3.54 -11.31
C GLU A 137 -6.64 -4.76 -10.72
N LEU A 138 -7.68 -4.52 -9.92
CA LEU A 138 -8.48 -5.56 -9.28
C LEU A 138 -9.79 -5.79 -10.02
N PHE A 139 -10.16 -7.05 -10.13
CA PHE A 139 -11.43 -7.51 -10.64
C PHE A 139 -12.07 -8.50 -9.65
N ARG A 140 -13.40 -8.50 -9.62
CA ARG A 140 -14.22 -9.49 -8.91
C ARG A 140 -15.37 -9.93 -9.78
N THR A 141 -15.90 -11.11 -9.52
CA THR A 141 -17.15 -11.56 -10.15
C THR A 141 -18.32 -11.17 -9.26
N VAL A 142 -19.18 -10.29 -9.76
CA VAL A 142 -20.40 -9.85 -9.07
C VAL A 142 -21.59 -10.08 -10.01
N ASP A 143 -22.58 -10.85 -9.56
CA ASP A 143 -23.74 -11.26 -10.36
C ASP A 143 -23.37 -11.96 -11.68
N GLY A 144 -22.32 -12.81 -11.63
CA GLY A 144 -21.81 -13.52 -12.81
C GLY A 144 -21.06 -12.63 -13.82
N LYS A 145 -20.85 -11.34 -13.52
CA LYS A 145 -20.11 -10.40 -14.36
C LYS A 145 -18.78 -10.04 -13.73
N ARG A 146 -17.70 -10.09 -14.51
CA ARG A 146 -16.38 -9.57 -14.13
C ARG A 146 -16.45 -8.05 -14.05
N ARG A 147 -16.22 -7.48 -12.86
CA ARG A 147 -16.22 -6.02 -12.61
C ARG A 147 -14.87 -5.61 -12.05
N GLY A 148 -14.29 -4.56 -12.63
CA GLY A 148 -13.08 -3.92 -12.11
C GLY A 148 -13.40 -3.05 -10.88
N ALA A 149 -12.40 -2.80 -10.04
CA ALA A 149 -12.52 -1.94 -8.85
C ALA A 149 -12.70 -0.44 -9.18
N GLY A 150 -12.60 -0.05 -10.46
CA GLY A 150 -12.71 1.34 -10.91
C GLY A 150 -11.48 2.21 -10.63
N THR A 151 -10.59 1.77 -9.73
CA THR A 151 -9.33 2.42 -9.40
C THR A 151 -8.21 1.38 -9.27
N LEU A 152 -6.97 1.82 -9.47
CA LEU A 152 -5.80 0.97 -9.22
C LEU A 152 -5.46 0.99 -7.73
N VAL A 153 -5.12 -0.17 -7.18
CA VAL A 153 -4.87 -0.33 -5.74
C VAL A 153 -3.42 -0.70 -5.46
N PRO A 154 -2.85 -0.30 -4.31
CA PRO A 154 -1.47 -0.65 -3.96
C PRO A 154 -1.36 -2.12 -3.51
N ALA A 155 -0.73 -2.97 -4.31
CA ALA A 155 -0.62 -4.40 -4.00
C ALA A 155 0.19 -4.71 -2.73
N CYS A 156 1.16 -3.86 -2.36
CA CYS A 156 1.96 -4.08 -1.16
C CYS A 156 1.18 -3.87 0.14
N HIS A 157 0.05 -3.17 0.12
CA HIS A 157 -0.76 -2.88 1.31
C HIS A 157 -2.13 -3.56 1.24
N HIS A 158 -2.68 -3.75 0.03
CA HIS A 158 -3.97 -4.39 -0.15
C HIS A 158 -3.90 -5.86 0.24
N ARG A 159 -4.77 -6.26 1.16
CA ARG A 159 -4.88 -7.65 1.65
C ARG A 159 -5.51 -8.54 0.60
N VAL A 160 -5.15 -9.82 0.61
CA VAL A 160 -5.79 -10.82 -0.25
C VAL A 160 -7.20 -11.14 0.25
N GLU A 161 -8.13 -11.33 -0.69
CA GLU A 161 -9.48 -11.81 -0.41
C GLU A 161 -9.85 -12.91 -1.41
N GLU A 162 -10.85 -13.71 -1.05
CA GLU A 162 -11.30 -14.84 -1.85
C GLU A 162 -11.83 -14.35 -3.20
N ASP A 163 -11.54 -15.13 -4.25
CA ASP A 163 -12.01 -14.88 -5.61
C ASP A 163 -11.60 -13.53 -6.21
N MET A 164 -10.57 -12.88 -5.64
CA MET A 164 -9.92 -11.75 -6.28
C MET A 164 -9.23 -12.16 -7.58
N GLU A 165 -9.35 -11.32 -8.59
CA GLU A 165 -8.56 -11.39 -9.81
C GLU A 165 -7.71 -10.12 -9.93
N VAL A 166 -6.41 -10.30 -10.13
CA VAL A 166 -5.41 -9.23 -10.14
C VAL A 166 -4.72 -9.21 -11.50
N GLN A 167 -4.59 -8.01 -12.07
CA GLN A 167 -3.82 -7.75 -13.28
C GLN A 167 -2.63 -6.84 -12.96
N THR A 168 -1.43 -7.26 -13.38
CA THR A 168 -0.16 -6.57 -13.16
C THR A 168 0.39 -5.93 -14.44
N ILE A 169 1.58 -5.32 -14.37
CA ILE A 169 2.26 -4.76 -15.56
C ILE A 169 2.72 -5.83 -16.57
N GLU A 170 2.70 -7.12 -16.19
CA GLU A 170 3.10 -8.25 -17.04
C GLU A 170 1.91 -9.13 -17.44
N SER A 171 0.67 -8.74 -17.13
CA SER A 171 -0.56 -9.48 -17.43
C SER A 171 -0.65 -9.94 -18.89
N PRO A 172 -0.65 -11.26 -19.19
CA PRO A 172 -0.73 -11.74 -20.56
C PRO A 172 -2.17 -11.87 -21.08
N ASN A 173 -3.16 -11.94 -20.18
CA ASN A 173 -4.56 -12.28 -20.49
C ASN A 173 -5.51 -11.08 -20.52
N ASP A 174 -5.04 -9.88 -20.17
CA ASP A 174 -5.84 -8.65 -20.20
C ASP A 174 -4.97 -7.46 -20.65
N PRO A 175 -4.78 -7.27 -21.98
CA PRO A 175 -3.91 -6.23 -22.51
C PRO A 175 -4.33 -4.81 -22.12
N GLU A 176 -5.64 -4.58 -21.98
CA GLU A 176 -6.16 -3.27 -21.61
C GLU A 176 -5.86 -2.95 -20.14
N ALA A 177 -6.11 -3.89 -19.23
CA ALA A 177 -5.74 -3.72 -17.82
C ALA A 177 -4.22 -3.58 -17.66
N ARG A 178 -3.44 -4.41 -18.38
CA ARG A 178 -1.98 -4.32 -18.39
C ARG A 178 -1.51 -2.92 -18.76
N GLU A 179 -2.07 -2.33 -19.83
CA GLU A 179 -1.67 -1.00 -20.28
C GLU A 179 -2.04 0.08 -19.26
N ARG A 180 -3.22 0.01 -18.65
CA ARG A 180 -3.61 0.93 -17.56
C ARG A 180 -2.64 0.87 -16.39
N VAL A 181 -2.32 -0.34 -15.91
CA VAL A 181 -1.37 -0.54 -14.81
C VAL A 181 0.03 -0.06 -15.22
N ARG A 182 0.54 -0.49 -16.38
CA ARG A 182 1.89 -0.13 -16.86
C ARG A 182 2.04 1.36 -17.06
N SER A 183 1.04 2.05 -17.62
CA SER A 183 1.02 3.50 -17.78
C SER A 183 1.09 4.23 -16.43
N ALA A 184 0.31 3.80 -15.44
CA ALA A 184 0.34 4.37 -14.10
C ALA A 184 1.71 4.17 -13.41
N VAL A 185 2.24 2.95 -13.44
CA VAL A 185 3.57 2.64 -12.86
C VAL A 185 4.67 3.44 -13.56
N ARG A 186 4.61 3.58 -14.88
CA ARG A 186 5.55 4.40 -15.65
C ARG A 186 5.49 5.87 -15.24
N MET A 187 4.28 6.44 -15.12
CA MET A 187 4.10 7.83 -14.68
C MET A 187 4.68 8.07 -13.28
N LEU A 188 4.38 7.17 -12.32
CA LEU A 188 4.93 7.26 -10.97
C LEU A 188 6.46 7.16 -10.97
N THR A 189 7.01 6.25 -11.77
CA THR A 189 8.46 6.09 -11.92
C THR A 189 9.09 7.33 -12.53
N GLU A 190 8.48 7.94 -13.54
CA GLU A 190 8.94 9.21 -14.13
C GLU A 190 8.91 10.35 -13.12
N LEU A 191 7.89 10.44 -12.25
CA LEU A 191 7.81 11.45 -11.20
C LEU A 191 8.94 11.28 -10.15
N LEU A 192 9.19 10.05 -9.71
CA LEU A 192 10.30 9.75 -8.80
C LEU A 192 11.65 10.03 -9.48
N ALA A 193 11.81 9.60 -10.74
CA ALA A 193 13.02 9.84 -11.51
C ALA A 193 13.29 11.33 -11.75
N ALA A 194 12.23 12.14 -11.88
CA ALA A 194 12.33 13.58 -12.04
C ALA A 194 13.08 14.25 -10.89
N ASP A 195 13.01 13.67 -9.69
CA ASP A 195 13.57 14.22 -8.47
C ASP A 195 14.84 13.47 -7.99
N HIS A 196 15.14 12.28 -8.51
CA HIS A 196 16.24 11.46 -8.00
C HIS A 196 17.27 11.03 -9.05
N LEU A 197 16.91 11.00 -10.34
CA LEU A 197 17.76 10.50 -11.43
C LEU A 197 18.32 11.64 -12.31
N HIS A 198 18.59 12.80 -11.71
CA HIS A 198 19.12 13.96 -12.41
C HIS A 198 20.53 13.71 -12.99
N GLY A 199 20.75 14.07 -14.25
CA GLY A 199 22.08 14.03 -14.87
C GLY A 199 22.47 12.71 -15.56
N GLY A 200 21.50 11.81 -15.75
CA GLY A 200 21.72 10.48 -16.32
C GLY A 200 21.98 9.49 -15.19
N ALA A 201 20.97 8.66 -14.91
CA ALA A 201 21.11 7.52 -14.03
C ALA A 201 22.12 6.55 -14.63
N SER A 202 23.39 6.70 -14.30
CA SER A 202 24.26 5.54 -14.40
C SER A 202 23.80 4.59 -13.30
N VAL A 203 23.39 3.38 -13.70
CA VAL A 203 23.56 2.20 -12.85
C VAL A 203 25.07 2.10 -12.65
N GLY A 204 25.60 2.90 -11.73
CA GLY A 204 27.01 2.90 -11.39
C GLY A 204 27.33 1.48 -10.94
N LYS A 205 28.39 0.90 -11.49
CA LYS A 205 28.81 -0.47 -11.15
C LYS A 205 29.06 -0.68 -9.65
N ASP A 206 29.16 0.41 -8.88
CA ASP A 206 29.57 0.41 -7.48
C ASP A 206 28.40 0.49 -6.48
N ALA A 207 27.15 0.76 -6.90
CA ALA A 207 25.98 0.78 -6.00
C ALA A 207 24.66 0.42 -6.72
N PRO A 208 23.91 -0.61 -6.25
CA PRO A 208 22.61 -0.94 -6.81
C PRO A 208 21.59 0.18 -6.56
N ASN A 209 20.76 0.49 -7.57
CA ASN A 209 19.72 1.51 -7.49
C ASN A 209 18.40 0.96 -8.05
N GLU A 210 17.51 0.55 -7.13
CA GLU A 210 16.22 -0.07 -7.47
C GLU A 210 15.33 0.85 -8.33
N LEU A 211 15.41 2.18 -8.16
CA LEU A 211 14.63 3.13 -8.98
C LEU A 211 15.17 3.18 -10.42
N ALA A 212 16.49 3.17 -10.59
CA ALA A 212 17.12 3.14 -11.92
C ALA A 212 16.83 1.81 -12.64
N GLU A 213 16.88 0.68 -11.93
CA GLU A 213 16.50 -0.63 -12.45
C GLU A 213 15.04 -0.67 -12.87
N LEU A 214 14.13 -0.10 -12.06
CA LEU A 214 12.71 0.00 -12.41
C LEU A 214 12.49 0.90 -13.63
N ALA A 215 13.16 2.05 -13.70
CA ALA A 215 13.10 2.93 -14.85
C ALA A 215 13.55 2.22 -16.14
N GLN A 216 14.66 1.47 -16.08
CA GLN A 216 15.14 0.67 -17.19
C GLN A 216 14.12 -0.42 -17.60
N ARG A 217 13.57 -1.15 -16.62
CA ARG A 217 12.54 -2.18 -16.86
C ARG A 217 11.30 -1.63 -17.57
N LEU A 218 10.96 -0.37 -17.32
CA LEU A 218 9.80 0.31 -17.91
C LEU A 218 10.12 1.07 -19.21
N GLY A 219 11.40 1.12 -19.62
CA GLY A 219 11.85 1.88 -20.79
C GLY A 219 11.78 3.40 -20.58
N VAL A 220 11.98 3.86 -19.33
CA VAL A 220 12.05 5.27 -18.96
C VAL A 220 13.52 5.70 -19.00
N ALA A 221 13.93 6.34 -20.10
CA ALA A 221 15.30 6.83 -20.26
C ALA A 221 15.55 8.13 -19.47
N SER A 222 14.54 9.01 -19.43
CA SER A 222 14.57 10.27 -18.69
C SER A 222 13.17 10.66 -18.26
N SER A 223 13.08 11.46 -17.19
CA SER A 223 11.80 12.04 -16.80
C SER A 223 11.45 13.23 -17.68
N ARG A 224 10.18 13.33 -18.07
CA ARG A 224 9.60 14.50 -18.75
C ARG A 224 9.20 15.63 -17.80
N PHE A 225 9.21 15.36 -16.49
CA PHE A 225 8.87 16.35 -15.48
C PHE A 225 10.10 17.17 -15.10
N ALA A 226 9.87 18.42 -14.71
CA ALA A 226 10.94 19.30 -14.27
C ALA A 226 11.54 18.78 -12.96
N LYS A 227 12.87 18.91 -12.85
CA LYS A 227 13.57 18.63 -11.60
C LYS A 227 13.13 19.54 -10.47
N ARG A 228 13.24 19.04 -9.24
CA ARG A 228 13.14 19.91 -8.07
C ARG A 228 14.26 20.95 -8.10
N GLN A 229 13.92 22.18 -7.75
CA GLN A 229 14.87 23.30 -7.69
C GLN A 229 15.53 23.45 -6.30
N THR A 230 14.79 23.12 -5.24
CA THR A 230 15.26 23.25 -3.87
C THR A 230 15.99 21.97 -3.45
N PRO A 231 17.29 22.02 -3.13
CA PRO A 231 17.99 20.87 -2.56
C PRO A 231 17.47 20.57 -1.15
N ARG A 232 17.44 19.30 -0.77
CA ARG A 232 17.15 18.83 0.60
C ARG A 232 18.43 18.70 1.45
N GLY A 233 19.59 18.78 0.82
CA GLY A 233 20.88 18.77 1.50
C GLY A 233 21.40 17.37 1.80
N GLN A 234 22.51 17.34 2.53
CA GLN A 234 23.22 16.12 2.92
C GLN A 234 23.43 16.13 4.43
N ASP A 235 23.28 14.97 5.05
CA ASP A 235 23.56 14.75 6.46
C ASP A 235 24.78 13.82 6.60
N ASN A 236 25.86 14.38 7.12
CA ASN A 236 27.12 13.68 7.42
C ASN A 236 27.40 13.65 8.94
N SER A 237 26.38 13.84 9.78
CA SER A 237 26.53 13.86 11.24
C SER A 237 26.94 12.51 11.82
N SER A 238 26.57 11.41 11.16
CA SER A 238 26.97 10.05 11.55
C SER A 238 28.31 9.67 10.94
N VAL A 239 29.21 9.14 11.78
CA VAL A 239 30.53 8.61 11.35
C VAL A 239 30.43 7.33 10.51
N ARG A 240 29.24 6.71 10.43
CA ARG A 240 29.01 5.46 9.70
C ARG A 240 28.09 5.59 8.50
N ILE A 241 27.22 6.61 8.49
CA ILE A 241 26.16 6.76 7.50
C ILE A 241 26.17 8.20 6.99
N ALA A 242 26.56 8.37 5.73
CA ALA A 242 26.35 9.62 5.02
C ALA A 242 25.01 9.54 4.28
N VAL A 243 24.14 10.53 4.47
CA VAL A 243 22.81 10.57 3.87
C VAL A 243 22.75 11.71 2.87
N ASN A 244 22.51 11.38 1.61
CA ASN A 244 22.17 12.38 0.60
C ASN A 244 20.64 12.48 0.47
N HIS A 245 20.03 13.51 1.07
CA HIS A 245 18.58 13.68 0.99
C HIS A 245 18.11 14.02 -0.42
N ASP A 246 18.96 14.54 -1.32
CA ASP A 246 18.57 14.76 -2.71
C ASP A 246 18.27 13.44 -3.44
N SER A 247 18.95 12.35 -3.06
CA SER A 247 18.71 11.01 -3.62
C SER A 247 17.56 10.24 -2.94
N CYS A 248 16.98 10.76 -1.85
CA CYS A 248 15.96 10.05 -1.08
C CYS A 248 14.56 10.14 -1.70
N ILE A 249 13.93 8.99 -1.96
CA ILE A 249 12.57 8.94 -2.53
C ILE A 249 11.43 9.05 -1.50
N LEU A 250 11.76 9.32 -0.24
CA LEU A 250 10.81 9.35 0.88
C LEU A 250 10.03 8.04 1.01
N CYS A 251 10.73 6.90 0.90
CA CYS A 251 10.11 5.59 0.94
C CYS A 251 9.85 5.02 2.34
N ASP A 252 10.33 5.69 3.40
CA ASP A 252 10.12 5.29 4.79
C ASP A 252 10.66 3.88 5.15
N ARG A 253 11.72 3.45 4.45
CA ARG A 253 12.39 2.15 4.72
C ARG A 253 13.52 2.23 5.76
N CYS A 254 14.15 3.40 5.90
CA CYS A 254 15.29 3.64 6.79
C CYS A 254 14.80 4.05 8.17
#